data_AF-A0A699XNC5-F1
#
_entry.id   AF-A0A699XNC5-F1
#
_cell.length_a   1.000
_cell.length_b   1.000
_cell.length_c   1.000
_cell.angle_alpha   90.00
_cell.angle_beta   90.00
_cell.angle_gamma   90.00
#
_symmetry.space_group_name_H-M   'P 1'
#
loop_
_entity.id
_entity.type
_entity.pdbx_description
1 polymer ?
#
loop_
_entity_poly.entity_id
_entity_poly.type
_entity_poly.pdbx_seq_one_letter_code
_entity_poly.pdbx_strand_id
1 'polypeptide(L)' 'MPTEPVTVVMSEKGWVRCAKGHDIDATGLSYKAGDGFKTSAIGRSNQFAVFIDSTGRSYSVAAHTLPSARGQGEPLT' A
#
# COMPACT_ATOMS: atom_id res chain seq x y z
N MET A 1 0.33 18.94 5.21
CA MET A 1 0.51 18.50 3.80
C MET A 1 -0.78 18.73 3.04
N PRO A 2 -0.72 19.05 1.73
CA PRO A 2 -1.88 18.97 0.85
C PRO A 2 -2.49 17.57 0.89
N THR A 3 -3.81 17.51 0.84
CA THR A 3 -4.54 16.24 0.80
C THR A 3 -4.59 15.75 -0.64
N GLU A 4 -3.90 14.66 -0.94
CA GLU A 4 -3.82 14.07 -2.27
C GLU A 4 -4.60 12.73 -2.31
N PRO A 5 -5.26 12.39 -3.42
CA PRO A 5 -5.80 11.04 -3.61
C PRO A 5 -4.64 10.05 -3.68
N VAL A 6 -4.76 8.94 -2.96
CA VAL A 6 -3.76 7.88 -2.94
C VAL A 6 -4.39 6.50 -3.01
N THR A 7 -3.61 5.53 -3.48
CA THR A 7 -3.95 4.11 -3.46
C THR A 7 -2.85 3.34 -2.75
N VAL A 8 -3.18 2.73 -1.63
CA VAL A 8 -2.27 1.83 -0.90
C VAL A 8 -2.39 0.45 -1.52
N VAL A 9 -1.26 -0.16 -1.88
CA VAL A 9 -1.19 -1.49 -2.49
C VAL A 9 -0.39 -2.41 -1.58
N MET A 10 -0.91 -3.62 -1.37
CA MET A 10 -0.26 -4.69 -0.60
C MET A 10 -0.04 -5.91 -1.49
N SER A 11 1.16 -6.50 -1.39
CA SER A 11 1.52 -7.74 -2.09
C SER A 11 1.12 -9.00 -1.30
N GLU A 12 1.21 -10.15 -1.95
CA GLU A 12 0.97 -11.46 -1.33
C GLU A 12 1.95 -11.74 -0.18
N LYS A 13 3.20 -11.31 -0.33
CA LYS A 13 4.26 -11.43 0.69
C LYS A 13 4.30 -10.27 1.69
N GLY A 14 3.26 -9.44 1.76
CA GLY A 14 3.15 -8.38 2.76
C GLY A 14 4.04 -7.16 2.50
N TRP A 15 4.40 -6.90 1.24
CA TRP A 15 5.06 -5.65 0.85
C TRP A 15 4.01 -4.57 0.59
N VAL A 16 4.23 -3.37 1.13
CA VAL A 16 3.30 -2.25 1.03
C VAL A 16 3.93 -1.04 0.35
N ARG A 17 3.10 -0.32 -0.41
CA ARG A 17 3.47 0.91 -1.12
C ARG A 17 2.25 1.81 -1.32
N CYS A 18 2.52 3.07 -1.60
CA CYS A 18 1.52 4.09 -1.86
C CYS A 18 1.71 4.70 -3.26
N ALA A 19 0.67 4.61 -4.08
CA ALA A 19 0.56 5.25 -5.38
C ALA A 19 -0.22 6.57 -5.25
N LYS A 20 0.12 7.56 -6.07
CA LYS A 20 -0.68 8.78 -6.20
C LYS A 20 -1.84 8.54 -7.16
N GLY A 21 -3.01 9.07 -6.84
CA GLY A 21 -4.23 8.89 -7.62
C GLY A 21 -5.01 7.62 -7.25
N HIS A 22 -6.22 7.53 -7.78
CA HIS A 22 -7.13 6.39 -7.63
C HIS A 22 -7.19 5.51 -8.88
N ASP A 23 -6.68 6.01 -10.00
CA ASP A 23 -6.64 5.30 -11.29
C ASP A 23 -5.29 4.60 -11.45
N ILE A 24 -5.08 3.56 -10.64
CA ILE A 24 -3.83 2.78 -10.61
C ILE A 24 -4.16 1.33 -10.93
N ASP A 25 -3.53 0.78 -11.96
CA ASP A 25 -3.52 -0.67 -12.17
C ASP A 25 -2.55 -1.33 -11.17
N ALA A 26 -3.08 -1.69 -10.00
CA ALA A 26 -2.31 -2.33 -8.95
C ALA A 26 -1.84 -3.75 -9.35
N THR A 27 -2.57 -4.44 -10.24
CA THR A 27 -2.23 -5.80 -10.67
C THR A 27 -1.03 -5.81 -11.61
N GLY A 28 -0.90 -4.79 -12.47
CA GLY A 28 0.21 -4.61 -13.41
C GLY A 28 1.49 -4.00 -12.83
N LEU A 29 1.53 -3.67 -11.53
CA LEU A 29 2.74 -3.12 -10.90
C LEU A 29 3.88 -4.15 -10.87
N SER A 30 5.12 -3.67 -10.79
CA SER A 30 6.28 -4.56 -10.57
C SER A 30 6.28 -5.12 -9.14
N TYR A 31 6.44 -6.44 -9.01
CA TYR A 31 6.57 -7.15 -7.73
C TYR A 31 7.91 -7.89 -7.66
N LYS A 32 8.28 -8.33 -6.45
CA LYS A 32 9.44 -9.19 -6.24
C LYS A 32 9.24 -10.56 -6.88
N ALA A 33 10.34 -11.29 -7.09
CA ALA A 33 10.29 -12.65 -7.62
C ALA A 33 9.40 -13.57 -6.75
N GLY A 34 8.42 -14.20 -7.39
CA GLY A 34 7.42 -15.05 -6.74
C GLY A 34 6.50 -14.30 -5.77
N ASP A 35 6.33 -12.99 -5.93
CA ASP A 35 5.36 -12.15 -5.24
C ASP A 35 4.36 -11.58 -6.26
N GLY A 36 3.21 -11.11 -5.78
CA GLY A 36 2.14 -10.63 -6.64
C GLY A 36 1.20 -9.66 -5.92
N PHE A 37 0.21 -9.16 -6.65
CA PHE A 37 -0.84 -8.31 -6.08
C PHE A 37 -1.72 -9.13 -5.13
N LYS A 38 -1.99 -8.59 -3.94
CA LYS A 38 -2.98 -9.16 -3.01
C LYS A 38 -4.22 -8.28 -2.89
N THR A 39 -4.04 -7.00 -2.60
CA THR A 39 -5.16 -6.06 -2.43
C THR A 39 -4.70 -4.61 -2.54
N SER A 40 -5.66 -3.70 -2.70
CA SER A 40 -5.45 -2.26 -2.66
C SER A 40 -6.62 -1.54 -2.00
N ALA A 41 -6.33 -0.39 -1.39
CA ALA A 41 -7.34 0.49 -0.82
C ALA A 41 -7.10 1.93 -1.28
N ILE A 42 -8.16 2.58 -1.76
CA ILE A 42 -8.15 4.00 -2.09
C ILE A 42 -8.38 4.84 -0.84
N GLY A 43 -7.75 6.01 -0.80
CA GLY A 43 -7.89 6.94 0.31
C GLY A 43 -7.27 8.28 -0.01
N ARG A 44 -6.90 9.00 1.05
CA ARG A 44 -6.21 10.29 0.96
C ARG A 44 -4.91 10.29 1.77
N SER A 45 -3.93 11.07 1.34
CA SER A 45 -2.58 11.13 1.93
C SER A 45 -2.55 11.50 3.41
N ASN A 46 -3.58 12.20 3.90
CA ASN A 46 -3.73 12.61 5.30
C ASN A 46 -4.45 11.56 6.18
N GLN A 47 -4.82 10.41 5.64
CA GLN A 47 -5.45 9.32 6.38
C GLN A 47 -4.42 8.25 6.77
N PHE A 48 -4.77 7.43 7.75
CA PHE A 48 -4.02 6.24 8.10
C PHE A 48 -4.37 5.08 7.15
N ALA A 49 -3.35 4.36 6.70
CA ALA A 49 -3.52 3.02 6.14
C ALA A 49 -3.56 2.03 7.31
N VAL A 50 -4.63 1.23 7.39
CA VAL A 50 -4.85 0.27 8.47
C VAL A 50 -4.73 -1.15 7.93
N PHE A 51 -3.95 -1.97 8.62
CA PHE A 51 -3.71 -3.38 8.30
C PHE A 51 -4.21 -4.24 9.44
N ILE A 52 -4.79 -5.39 9.12
CA ILE A 52 -5.26 -6.37 10.11
C ILE A 52 -4.57 -7.70 9.81
N ASP A 53 -3.91 -8.27 10.82
CA ASP A 53 -3.24 -9.56 10.70
C ASP A 53 -4.18 -10.73 10.99
N SER A 54 -3.71 -11.95 10.74
CA SER A 54 -4.47 -13.19 10.96
C SER A 54 -4.77 -13.48 12.44
N THR A 55 -4.11 -12.80 13.37
CA THR A 55 -4.38 -12.91 14.81
C THR A 55 -5.45 -11.93 15.28
N GLY A 56 -5.97 -11.09 14.37
CA GLY A 56 -6.98 -10.08 14.66
C GLY A 56 -6.41 -8.77 15.21
N ARG A 57 -5.08 -8.58 15.16
CA ARG A 57 -4.46 -7.31 15.57
C ARG A 57 -4.48 -6.31 14.42
N SER A 58 -4.70 -5.05 14.76
CA SER A 58 -4.69 -3.93 13.80
C SER A 58 -3.47 -3.04 13.99
N TYR A 59 -2.88 -2.60 12.89
CA TYR A 59 -1.74 -1.69 12.85
C TYR A 59 -2.06 -0.56 11.88
N SER A 60 -1.54 0.64 12.16
CA SER A 60 -1.78 1.80 11.31
C SER A 60 -0.49 2.56 11.04
N VAL A 61 -0.34 3.01 9.80
CA VAL A 61 0.75 3.90 9.37
C VAL A 61 0.16 5.07 8.59
N ALA A 62 0.74 6.25 8.70
CA ALA A 62 0.26 7.38 7.93
C ALA A 62 0.48 7.12 6.43
N ALA A 63 -0.55 7.27 5.59
CA ALA A 63 -0.47 6.84 4.19
C ALA A 63 0.66 7.54 3.42
N HIS A 64 0.95 8.81 3.74
CA HIS A 64 2.00 9.58 3.10
C HIS A 64 3.44 9.17 3.50
N THR A 65 3.63 8.33 4.51
CA THR A 65 4.97 7.85 4.89
C THR A 65 5.35 6.55 4.17
N LEU A 66 4.38 5.88 3.54
CA LEU A 66 4.63 4.66 2.77
C LEU A 66 5.48 4.95 1.52
N PRO A 67 6.28 3.97 1.07
CA PRO A 67 7.13 4.13 -0.11
C PRO A 67 6.31 4.29 -1.38
N SER A 68 6.85 5.03 -2.35
CA SER A 68 6.22 5.27 -3.64
C SER A 68 5.99 3.98 -4.44
N ALA A 69 4.89 3.93 -5.19
CA ALA A 69 4.57 2.80 -6.07
C ALA A 69 5.50 2.59 -7.28
N ARG A 70 6.46 3.50 -7.52
CA ARG A 70 7.53 3.28 -8.52
C ARG A 70 8.48 2.15 -8.11
N GLY A 71 8.64 1.92 -6.81
CA GLY A 71 9.41 0.80 -6.26
C GLY A 71 8.52 -0.41 -5.94
N GLN A 72 9.15 -1.46 -5.39
CA GLN A 72 8.45 -2.68 -4.96
C GLN A 72 7.85 -2.58 -3.55
N GLY A 73 7.95 -1.42 -2.90
CA GLY A 73 7.47 -1.18 -1.54
C GLY A 73 8.47 -1.58 -0.46
N GLU A 74 7.98 -1.74 0.75
CA GLU A 74 8.71 -2.20 1.94
C GLU A 74 7.91 -3.29 2.67
N PRO A 75 8.54 -4.21 3.40
CA PRO A 75 7.82 -5.25 4.11
C PRO A 75 7.08 -4.69 5.33
N LEU A 76 5.87 -5.17 5.58
CA LEU A 76 5.22 -5.03 6.89
C LEU A 76 5.93 -5.97 7.88
N THR A 77 6.87 -5.43 8.66
CA THR A 77 7.46 -6.09 9.84
C THR A 77 6.70 -5.76 11.11
#